data_AF-A0A8T7GCF4-F1
#
_entry.id   AF-A0A8T7GCF4-F1
#
_cell.length_a   1.000
_cell.length_b   1.000
_cell.length_c   1.000
_cell.angle_alpha   90.00
_cell.angle_beta   90.00
_cell.angle_gamma   90.00
#
_symmetry.space_group_name_H-M   'P 1'
#
loop_
_entity.id
_entity.type
_entity.pdbx_description
1 polymer ?
#
loop_
_entity_poly.entity_id
_entity_poly.type
_entity_poly.pdbx_seq_one_letter_code
_entity_poly.pdbx_strand_id
1 'polypeptide(L)'
;MSDSSGHDQSRAEGHGQRKYEEYAYVLDYTPRGKSATVRGREGVIIQAVGEERLTILELLGVQNTSYDIGERLYIGREGRAKVTSVLGRLEYDGISQSAKNELPAIIEKVVMANEKRFVDYINISQPITPRIHALELIPGIGKTYMMSIIKEREKKKFESFADIQSRVGLREPAKLLAKRIIEEIMGQARMNLFVRK
;
A
#
# COMPACT_ATOMS: atom_id res chain seq x y z
N MET A 1 -2.98 -50.37 -38.74
CA MET A 1 -3.84 -49.18 -38.91
C MET A 1 -4.69 -49.08 -37.66
N SER A 2 -4.79 -47.86 -37.08
CA SER A 2 -5.64 -47.42 -35.93
C SER A 2 -5.40 -48.16 -34.59
N ASP A 3 -5.14 -47.55 -33.43
CA ASP A 3 -5.31 -46.17 -32.95
C ASP A 3 -4.33 -45.90 -31.80
N SER A 4 -3.59 -44.79 -31.87
CA SER A 4 -2.86 -44.21 -30.73
C SER A 4 -3.08 -42.70 -30.75
N SER A 5 -4.15 -42.21 -30.14
CA SER A 5 -4.30 -40.78 -29.83
C SER A 5 -5.33 -40.55 -28.71
N GLY A 6 -4.79 -40.35 -27.52
CA GLY A 6 -5.45 -39.87 -26.30
C GLY A 6 -4.37 -39.85 -25.24
N HIS A 7 -4.07 -38.80 -24.51
CA HIS A 7 -4.85 -37.65 -24.11
C HIS A 7 -3.80 -36.61 -23.66
N ASP A 8 -3.61 -35.51 -24.37
CA ASP A 8 -2.86 -34.35 -23.86
C ASP A 8 -3.89 -33.26 -23.56
N GLN A 9 -4.33 -33.22 -22.31
CA GLN A 9 -5.19 -32.16 -21.81
C GLN A 9 -4.56 -31.54 -20.57
N SER A 10 -4.36 -30.22 -20.68
CA SER A 10 -4.37 -29.23 -19.61
C SER A 10 -3.13 -29.12 -18.71
N ARG A 11 -2.02 -28.64 -19.29
CA ARG A 11 -1.17 -27.67 -18.59
C ARG A 11 -1.75 -26.27 -18.80
N ALA A 12 -2.78 -25.93 -18.02
CA ALA A 12 -3.14 -24.53 -17.83
C ALA A 12 -2.05 -23.90 -16.95
N GLU A 13 -1.08 -23.27 -17.60
CA GLU A 13 -0.06 -22.47 -16.95
C GLU A 13 -0.74 -21.37 -16.14
N GLY A 14 -0.52 -21.40 -14.82
CA GLY A 14 -0.88 -20.30 -13.93
C GLY A 14 -0.07 -19.07 -14.31
N HIS A 15 -0.58 -18.26 -15.24
CA HIS A 15 -0.18 -16.87 -15.35
C HIS A 15 -0.51 -16.21 -14.01
N GLY A 16 0.47 -16.11 -13.12
CA GLY A 16 0.39 -15.27 -11.94
C GLY A 16 0.06 -13.85 -12.42
N GLN A 17 -1.22 -13.50 -12.39
CA GLN A 17 -1.70 -12.20 -12.82
C GLN A 17 -0.94 -11.19 -11.99
N ARG A 18 -0.01 -10.44 -12.60
CA ARG A 18 0.61 -9.30 -11.96
C ARG A 18 -0.55 -8.39 -11.58
N LYS A 19 -0.97 -8.41 -10.31
CA LYS A 19 -1.94 -7.44 -9.82
C LYS A 19 -1.36 -6.07 -10.13
N TYR A 20 -2.17 -5.13 -10.58
CA TYR A 20 -1.79 -3.73 -10.76
C TYR A 20 -2.45 -2.92 -9.65
N GLU A 21 -1.90 -1.76 -9.31
CA GLU A 21 -2.65 -0.84 -8.45
C GLU A 21 -3.85 -0.33 -9.25
N GLU A 22 -5.04 -0.34 -8.67
CA GLU A 22 -6.24 0.19 -9.32
C GLU A 22 -6.50 1.64 -8.92
N TYR A 23 -6.06 2.03 -7.72
CA TYR A 23 -6.22 3.36 -7.18
C TYR A 23 -4.91 3.85 -6.55
N ALA A 24 -4.71 5.16 -6.60
CA ALA A 24 -3.58 5.83 -5.96
C ALA A 24 -3.99 7.20 -5.41
N TYR A 25 -3.32 7.64 -4.36
CA TYR A 25 -3.53 8.94 -3.73
C TYR A 25 -2.43 9.91 -4.14
N VAL A 26 -2.81 11.11 -4.59
CA VAL A 26 -1.89 12.15 -5.04
C VAL A 26 -1.03 12.65 -3.88
N LEU A 27 0.29 12.57 -4.00
CA LEU A 27 1.25 13.13 -3.05
C LEU A 27 1.71 14.54 -3.46
N ASP A 28 1.92 14.74 -4.76
CA ASP A 28 2.35 16.01 -5.36
C ASP A 28 2.08 15.98 -6.88
N TYR A 29 2.01 17.14 -7.53
CA TYR A 29 1.97 17.21 -8.99
C TYR A 29 2.64 18.46 -9.56
N THR A 30 3.27 18.30 -10.72
CA THR A 30 3.93 19.37 -11.47
C THR A 30 3.24 19.51 -12.84
N PRO A 31 2.54 20.62 -13.12
CA PRO A 31 1.81 20.81 -14.38
C PRO A 31 2.67 20.72 -15.66
N ARG A 32 3.94 21.13 -15.55
CA ARG A 32 4.95 21.07 -16.62
C ARG A 32 6.19 20.35 -16.11
N GLY A 33 6.02 19.08 -15.76
CA GLY A 33 7.07 18.21 -15.27
C GLY A 33 7.71 17.37 -16.38
N LYS A 34 8.91 16.88 -16.09
CA LYS A 34 9.57 15.81 -16.86
C LYS A 34 9.54 14.54 -16.02
N SER A 35 9.22 13.43 -16.66
CA SER A 35 9.19 12.12 -16.00
C SER A 35 10.59 11.72 -15.56
N ALA A 36 10.71 11.29 -14.30
CA ALA A 36 11.92 10.66 -13.78
C ALA A 36 12.03 9.19 -14.23
N THR A 37 10.90 8.53 -14.49
CA THR A 37 10.86 7.09 -14.81
C THR A 37 10.91 6.79 -16.31
N VAL A 38 10.42 7.69 -17.18
CA VAL A 38 10.34 7.51 -18.63
C VAL A 38 11.02 8.67 -19.34
N ARG A 39 12.21 8.41 -19.88
CA ARG A 39 13.02 9.41 -20.59
C ARG A 39 12.24 10.05 -21.74
N GLY A 40 12.23 11.38 -21.80
CA GLY A 40 11.58 12.16 -22.86
C GLY A 40 10.06 12.33 -22.69
N ARG A 41 9.48 11.79 -21.61
CA ARG A 41 8.06 12.01 -21.30
C ARG A 41 7.90 13.29 -20.47
N GLU A 42 7.05 14.19 -20.93
CA GLU A 42 6.76 15.47 -20.28
C GLU A 42 5.24 15.70 -20.20
N GLY A 43 4.80 16.53 -19.26
CA GLY A 43 3.39 16.89 -19.08
C GLY A 43 3.03 17.15 -17.62
N VAL A 44 1.79 16.87 -17.24
CA VAL A 44 1.36 16.93 -15.84
C VAL A 44 1.89 15.67 -15.15
N ILE A 45 3.01 15.80 -14.44
CA ILE A 45 3.61 14.68 -13.70
C ILE A 45 3.04 14.66 -12.30
N ILE A 46 2.48 13.52 -11.89
CA ILE A 46 1.87 13.34 -10.58
C ILE A 46 2.67 12.27 -9.85
N GLN A 47 3.09 12.56 -8.63
CA GLN A 47 3.62 11.58 -7.71
C GLN A 47 2.47 11.10 -6.82
N ALA A 48 2.29 9.79 -6.71
CA ALA A 48 1.17 9.22 -5.99
C ALA A 48 1.58 7.96 -5.23
N VAL A 49 0.81 7.57 -4.20
CA VAL A 49 0.96 6.28 -3.52
C VAL A 49 -0.22 5.37 -3.81
N GLY A 50 0.06 4.15 -4.25
CA GLY A 50 -0.94 3.14 -4.53
C GLY A 50 -1.70 2.71 -3.26
N GLU A 51 -2.99 2.44 -3.41
CA GLU A 51 -3.87 2.10 -2.28
C GLU A 51 -3.63 0.67 -1.76
N GLU A 52 -3.40 -0.30 -2.65
CA GLU A 52 -3.28 -1.69 -2.25
C GLU A 52 -1.86 -2.08 -1.87
N ARG A 53 -0.87 -1.75 -2.68
CA ARG A 53 0.52 -2.17 -2.43
C ARG A 53 1.41 -1.07 -1.89
N LEU A 54 0.84 0.11 -1.64
CA LEU A 54 1.55 1.24 -1.01
C LEU A 54 2.80 1.59 -1.83
N THR A 55 2.74 1.35 -3.14
CA THR A 55 3.83 1.60 -4.07
C THR A 55 3.80 3.07 -4.48
N ILE A 56 4.94 3.75 -4.40
CA ILE A 56 5.05 5.09 -4.95
C ILE A 56 5.11 4.99 -6.48
N LEU A 57 4.25 5.75 -7.15
CA LEU A 57 4.09 5.75 -8.59
C LEU A 57 4.28 7.16 -9.14
N GLU A 58 4.87 7.21 -10.33
CA GLU A 58 4.81 8.38 -11.20
C GLU A 58 3.69 8.18 -12.22
N LEU A 59 2.77 9.14 -12.30
CA LEU A 59 1.63 9.12 -13.21
C LEU A 59 1.72 10.32 -14.16
N LEU A 60 1.17 10.14 -15.36
CA LEU A 60 0.90 11.23 -16.29
C LEU A 60 -0.57 11.62 -16.18
N GLY A 61 -0.83 12.83 -15.70
CA GLY A 61 -2.16 13.42 -15.66
C GLY A 61 -2.69 13.81 -17.04
N VAL A 62 -4.00 14.03 -17.10
CA VAL A 62 -4.65 14.75 -18.21
C VAL A 62 -4.34 16.25 -18.09
N GLN A 63 -4.08 16.91 -19.22
CA GLN A 63 -3.83 18.35 -19.28
C GLN A 63 -5.09 19.15 -18.91
N ASN A 64 -4.91 20.40 -18.46
CA ASN A 64 -6.02 21.31 -18.10
C ASN A 64 -6.99 20.73 -17.05
N THR A 65 -6.52 19.79 -16.23
CA THR A 65 -7.26 19.18 -15.13
C THR A 65 -6.60 19.57 -13.82
N SER A 66 -7.39 19.84 -12.78
CA SER A 66 -6.90 20.08 -11.42
C SER A 66 -6.76 18.77 -10.64
N TYR A 67 -5.74 18.74 -9.78
CA TYR A 67 -5.47 17.63 -8.86
C TYR A 67 -5.33 18.20 -7.46
N ASP A 68 -5.91 17.50 -6.50
CA ASP A 68 -5.80 17.86 -5.09
C ASP A 68 -4.85 16.90 -4.37
N ILE A 69 -4.07 17.42 -3.42
CA ILE A 69 -3.22 16.57 -2.58
C ILE A 69 -4.11 15.65 -1.73
N GLY A 70 -3.81 14.36 -1.73
CA GLY A 70 -4.62 13.32 -1.11
C GLY A 70 -5.88 12.94 -1.90
N GLU A 71 -6.05 13.41 -3.14
CA GLU A 71 -7.11 12.94 -4.04
C GLU A 71 -6.89 11.47 -4.41
N ARG A 72 -7.97 10.66 -4.35
CA ARG A 72 -7.95 9.25 -4.78
C ARG A 72 -8.24 9.16 -6.27
N LEU A 73 -7.24 8.81 -7.07
CA LEU A 73 -7.33 8.65 -8.51
C LEU A 73 -7.47 7.18 -8.90
N TYR A 74 -8.34 6.91 -9.87
CA TYR A 74 -8.38 5.61 -10.54
C TYR A 74 -7.25 5.51 -11.59
N ILE A 75 -6.42 4.48 -11.45
CA ILE A 75 -5.25 4.19 -12.31
C ILE A 75 -5.30 2.79 -12.93
N GLY A 76 -6.43 2.08 -12.79
CA GLY A 76 -6.67 0.78 -13.42
C GLY A 76 -6.60 0.82 -14.95
N ARG A 77 -6.82 -0.30 -15.63
CA ARG A 77 -6.45 -0.44 -17.05
C ARG A 77 -7.20 0.49 -18.01
N GLU A 78 -8.50 0.71 -17.78
CA GLU A 78 -9.39 1.41 -18.71
C GLU A 78 -10.35 2.34 -17.95
N GLY A 79 -10.80 3.45 -18.57
CA GLY A 79 -11.78 4.35 -17.93
C GLY A 79 -11.19 5.35 -16.93
N ARG A 80 -9.91 5.70 -17.07
CA ARG A 80 -9.26 6.73 -16.24
C ARG A 80 -9.76 8.13 -16.62
N ALA A 81 -10.35 8.86 -15.67
CA ALA A 81 -10.85 10.21 -15.91
C ALA A 81 -9.73 11.27 -15.91
N LYS A 82 -8.82 11.21 -14.93
CA LYS A 82 -7.77 12.22 -14.73
C LYS A 82 -6.34 11.72 -15.00
N VAL A 83 -6.16 10.44 -15.34
CA VAL A 83 -4.83 9.84 -15.53
C VAL A 83 -4.69 9.28 -16.94
N THR A 84 -3.71 9.78 -17.69
CA THR A 84 -3.36 9.29 -19.02
C THR A 84 -2.67 7.93 -18.93
N SER A 85 -1.62 7.83 -18.11
CA SER A 85 -0.82 6.61 -17.99
C SER A 85 -0.06 6.52 -16.67
N VAL A 86 0.15 5.30 -16.17
CA VAL A 86 1.13 5.02 -15.11
C VAL A 86 2.51 4.96 -15.78
N LEU A 87 3.44 5.83 -15.39
CA LEU A 87 4.77 5.94 -16.00
C LEU A 87 5.74 4.94 -15.40
N GLY A 88 5.75 4.80 -14.06
CA GLY A 88 6.65 3.88 -13.39
C GLY A 88 6.54 3.90 -11.87
N ARG A 89 7.37 3.09 -11.22
CA ARG A 89 7.56 3.10 -9.77
C ARG A 89 8.65 4.11 -9.41
N LEU A 90 8.50 4.79 -8.29
CA LEU A 90 9.52 5.63 -7.68
C LEU A 90 9.96 5.02 -6.35
N GLU A 91 11.20 5.26 -5.98
CA GLU A 91 11.69 5.04 -4.62
C GLU A 91 11.44 6.29 -3.77
N TYR A 92 11.47 6.16 -2.45
CA TYR A 92 11.27 7.29 -1.53
C TYR A 92 12.23 8.46 -1.79
N ASP A 93 13.48 8.18 -2.18
CA ASP A 93 14.44 9.24 -2.46
C ASP A 93 14.16 9.97 -3.79
N GLY A 94 13.38 9.36 -4.67
CA GLY A 94 13.00 9.92 -5.97
C GLY A 94 11.75 10.82 -5.96
N ILE A 95 11.04 10.93 -4.83
CA ILE A 95 9.89 11.85 -4.71
C ILE A 95 10.31 13.25 -4.24
N SER A 96 9.48 14.25 -4.57
CA SER A 96 9.69 15.65 -4.22
C SER A 96 9.64 15.85 -2.70
N GLN A 97 10.24 16.95 -2.21
CA GLN A 97 10.17 17.27 -0.79
C GLN A 97 8.72 17.52 -0.34
N SER A 98 7.88 18.12 -1.20
CA SER A 98 6.46 18.29 -0.95
C SER A 98 5.76 16.93 -0.80
N ALA A 99 5.99 15.99 -1.72
CA ALA A 99 5.44 14.64 -1.63
C ALA A 99 5.88 13.93 -0.34
N LYS A 100 7.15 14.08 0.09
CA LYS A 100 7.65 13.52 1.36
C LYS A 100 6.94 14.10 2.57
N ASN A 101 6.63 15.39 2.56
CA ASN A 101 5.94 16.06 3.67
C ASN A 101 4.47 15.61 3.77
N GLU A 102 3.81 15.35 2.64
CA GLU A 102 2.40 14.95 2.59
C GLU A 102 2.20 13.44 2.81
N LEU A 103 3.22 12.63 2.52
CA LEU A 103 3.16 11.17 2.62
C LEU A 103 2.60 10.66 3.96
N PRO A 104 2.99 11.17 5.16
CA PRO A 104 2.47 10.65 6.41
C PRO A 104 0.95 10.78 6.56
N ALA A 105 0.40 11.96 6.24
CA ALA A 105 -1.03 12.22 6.35
C ALA A 105 -1.82 11.40 5.32
N ILE A 106 -1.28 11.25 4.11
CA ILE A 106 -1.93 10.48 3.05
C ILE A 106 -1.92 8.98 3.36
N ILE A 107 -0.81 8.43 3.85
CA ILE A 107 -0.75 7.02 4.27
C ILE A 107 -1.75 6.75 5.40
N GLU A 108 -1.87 7.65 6.37
CA GLU A 108 -2.89 7.54 7.42
C GLU A 108 -4.30 7.50 6.82
N LYS A 109 -4.59 8.37 5.86
CA LYS A 109 -5.86 8.36 5.11
C LYS A 109 -6.08 7.03 4.37
N VAL A 110 -5.06 6.47 3.72
CA VAL A 110 -5.14 5.15 3.05
C VAL A 110 -5.44 4.05 4.06
N VAL A 111 -4.79 4.06 5.22
CA VAL A 111 -5.01 3.08 6.29
C VAL A 111 -6.42 3.16 6.83
N MET A 112 -6.94 4.37 7.05
CA MET A 112 -8.33 4.59 7.50
C MET A 112 -9.34 4.16 6.45
N ALA A 113 -9.13 4.50 5.19
CA ALA A 113 -10.01 4.09 4.09
C ALA A 113 -10.06 2.57 3.91
N ASN A 114 -8.99 1.87 4.28
CA ASN A 114 -8.86 0.42 4.18
C ASN A 114 -8.81 -0.27 5.55
N GLU A 115 -9.52 0.29 6.54
CA GLU A 115 -9.50 -0.16 7.93
C GLU A 115 -9.61 -1.69 8.08
N LYS A 116 -10.59 -2.30 7.40
CA LYS A 116 -10.82 -3.75 7.44
C LYS A 116 -9.56 -4.55 7.14
N ARG A 117 -8.79 -4.17 6.12
CA ARG A 117 -7.55 -4.86 5.72
C ARG A 117 -6.52 -4.88 6.85
N PHE A 118 -6.36 -3.76 7.53
CA PHE A 118 -5.36 -3.60 8.58
C PHE A 118 -5.81 -4.21 9.91
N VAL A 119 -7.11 -4.13 10.22
CA VAL A 119 -7.72 -4.85 11.34
C VAL A 119 -7.58 -6.36 11.14
N ASP A 120 -7.88 -6.86 9.94
CA ASP A 120 -7.69 -8.26 9.58
C ASP A 120 -6.22 -8.67 9.74
N TYR A 121 -5.28 -7.82 9.31
CA TYR A 121 -3.85 -8.05 9.53
C TYR A 121 -3.52 -8.23 11.02
N ILE A 122 -4.01 -7.36 11.90
CA ILE A 122 -3.79 -7.47 13.36
C ILE A 122 -4.38 -8.78 13.90
N ASN A 123 -5.58 -9.15 13.44
CA ASN A 123 -6.25 -10.39 13.83
C ASN A 123 -5.46 -11.65 13.43
N ILE A 124 -4.84 -11.66 12.25
CA ILE A 124 -4.13 -12.84 11.74
C ILE A 124 -2.63 -12.82 12.00
N SER A 125 -2.06 -11.70 12.46
CA SER A 125 -0.61 -11.52 12.66
C SER A 125 0.02 -12.64 13.49
N GLN A 126 1.16 -13.17 13.04
CA GLN A 126 1.87 -14.28 13.69
C GLN A 126 3.30 -13.89 14.07
N PRO A 127 3.97 -14.71 14.91
CA PRO A 127 5.42 -14.67 15.03
C PRO A 127 6.10 -14.79 13.66
N ILE A 128 7.04 -13.88 13.38
CA ILE A 128 7.86 -13.95 12.16
C ILE A 128 9.08 -14.84 12.41
N THR A 129 9.65 -14.72 13.61
CA THR A 129 10.69 -15.62 14.11
C THR A 129 10.31 -16.04 15.53
N PRO A 130 10.95 -17.08 16.11
CA PRO A 130 10.70 -17.46 17.50
C PRO A 130 10.91 -16.34 18.53
N ARG A 131 11.61 -15.26 18.16
CA ARG A 131 11.93 -14.13 19.04
C ARG A 131 11.22 -12.82 18.68
N ILE A 132 10.56 -12.74 17.52
CA ILE A 132 10.00 -11.48 16.99
C ILE A 132 8.59 -11.73 16.48
N HIS A 133 7.61 -11.06 17.09
CA HIS A 133 6.24 -11.02 16.59
C HIS A 133 6.03 -9.89 15.56
N ALA A 134 5.21 -10.13 14.53
CA ALA A 134 4.93 -9.13 13.50
C ALA A 134 4.32 -7.83 14.07
N LEU A 135 3.52 -7.94 15.13
CA LEU A 135 2.93 -6.80 15.82
C LEU A 135 3.98 -5.92 16.52
N GLU A 136 5.08 -6.50 17.02
CA GLU A 136 6.14 -5.73 17.71
C GLU A 136 6.94 -4.86 16.75
N LEU A 137 6.84 -5.13 15.46
CA LEU A 137 7.47 -4.33 14.43
C LEU A 137 6.71 -3.03 14.14
N ILE A 138 5.47 -2.89 14.61
CA ILE A 138 4.70 -1.65 14.49
C ILE A 138 5.19 -0.67 15.56
N PRO A 139 5.68 0.53 15.20
CA PRO A 139 6.16 1.51 16.16
C PRO A 139 5.11 1.81 17.23
N GLY A 140 5.52 1.76 18.50
CA GLY A 140 4.63 1.96 19.65
C GLY A 140 4.00 0.69 20.21
N ILE A 141 4.05 -0.45 19.50
CA ILE A 141 3.60 -1.74 20.01
C ILE A 141 4.78 -2.51 20.60
N GLY A 142 4.97 -2.38 21.91
CA GLY A 142 5.91 -3.21 22.67
C GLY A 142 5.30 -4.55 23.09
N LYS A 143 6.07 -5.35 23.86
CA LYS A 143 5.62 -6.65 24.37
C LYS A 143 4.28 -6.61 25.11
N THR A 144 4.06 -5.58 25.94
CA THR A 144 2.82 -5.42 26.70
C THR A 144 1.60 -5.28 25.79
N TYR A 145 1.68 -4.39 24.78
CA TYR A 145 0.59 -4.21 23.82
C TYR A 145 0.41 -5.45 22.96
N MET A 146 1.50 -6.05 22.47
CA MET A 146 1.44 -7.28 21.67
C MET A 146 0.72 -8.42 22.41
N MET A 147 1.07 -8.67 23.68
CA MET A 147 0.40 -9.70 24.48
C MET A 147 -1.08 -9.36 24.74
N SER A 148 -1.40 -8.08 24.98
CA SER A 148 -2.78 -7.62 25.15
C SER A 148 -3.62 -7.84 23.87
N ILE A 149 -3.07 -7.49 22.71
CA ILE A 149 -3.70 -7.70 21.39
C ILE A 149 -3.96 -9.20 21.15
N ILE A 150 -2.97 -10.07 21.43
CA ILE A 150 -3.11 -11.52 21.26
C ILE A 150 -4.20 -12.07 22.17
N LYS A 151 -4.18 -11.71 23.47
CA LYS A 151 -5.18 -12.16 24.43
C LYS A 151 -6.59 -11.73 24.06
N GLU A 152 -6.76 -10.50 23.58
CA GLU A 152 -8.06 -9.98 23.18
C GLU A 152 -8.56 -10.63 21.88
N ARG A 153 -7.74 -10.74 20.84
CA ARG A 153 -8.18 -11.36 19.58
C ARG A 153 -8.56 -12.84 19.72
N GLU A 154 -7.94 -13.56 20.67
CA GLU A 154 -8.27 -14.96 20.99
C GLU A 154 -9.69 -15.11 21.57
N LYS A 155 -10.16 -14.12 22.34
CA LYS A 155 -11.55 -14.10 22.83
C LYS A 155 -12.52 -13.81 21.68
N LYS A 156 -12.22 -12.76 20.92
CA LYS A 156 -12.99 -12.32 19.75
C LYS A 156 -12.09 -11.47 18.86
N LYS A 157 -12.08 -11.78 17.56
CA LYS A 157 -11.39 -10.96 16.55
C LYS A 157 -11.88 -9.52 16.60
N PHE A 158 -10.98 -8.59 16.35
CA PHE A 158 -11.29 -7.17 16.25
C PHE A 158 -12.11 -6.87 14.99
N GLU A 159 -13.06 -5.95 15.09
CA GLU A 159 -13.90 -5.54 13.96
C GLU A 159 -13.50 -4.16 13.39
N SER A 160 -12.86 -3.33 14.21
CA SER A 160 -12.48 -1.95 13.87
C SER A 160 -11.25 -1.47 14.66
N PHE A 161 -10.65 -0.37 14.22
CA PHE A 161 -9.66 0.40 14.97
C PHE A 161 -10.22 0.93 16.28
N ALA A 162 -11.49 1.33 16.30
CA ALA A 162 -12.18 1.74 17.52
C ALA A 162 -12.30 0.57 18.52
N ASP A 163 -12.61 -0.64 18.03
CA ASP A 163 -12.67 -1.86 18.84
C ASP A 163 -11.30 -2.19 19.46
N ILE A 164 -10.23 -2.13 18.65
CA ILE A 164 -8.85 -2.30 19.14
C ILE A 164 -8.52 -1.28 20.23
N GLN A 165 -8.82 0.00 19.99
CA GLN A 165 -8.53 1.06 20.95
C GLN A 165 -9.29 0.87 22.27
N SER A 166 -10.57 0.47 22.21
CA SER A 166 -11.41 0.27 23.39
C SER A 166 -10.97 -0.92 24.25
N ARG A 167 -10.59 -2.05 23.62
CA ARG A 167 -10.27 -3.31 24.31
C ARG A 167 -8.83 -3.41 24.77
N VAL A 168 -7.90 -2.87 23.98
CA VAL A 168 -6.45 -2.96 24.23
C VAL A 168 -5.91 -1.67 24.87
N GLY A 169 -6.62 -0.54 24.73
CA GLY A 169 -6.14 0.78 25.12
C GLY A 169 -5.10 1.37 24.15
N LEU A 170 -4.92 0.76 22.98
CA LEU A 170 -3.96 1.20 21.97
C LEU A 170 -4.45 2.49 21.31
N ARG A 171 -3.79 3.60 21.58
CA ARG A 171 -4.15 4.92 21.02
C ARG A 171 -3.76 5.03 19.55
N GLU A 172 -4.66 5.58 18.74
CA GLU A 172 -4.44 5.90 17.33
C GLU A 172 -3.86 4.73 16.50
N PRO A 173 -4.49 3.53 16.48
CA PRO A 173 -3.93 2.35 15.81
C PRO A 173 -3.65 2.57 14.31
N ALA A 174 -4.51 3.34 13.62
CA ALA A 174 -4.30 3.70 12.21
C ALA A 174 -2.98 4.46 11.99
N LYS A 175 -2.64 5.39 12.88
CA LYS A 175 -1.42 6.20 12.82
C LYS A 175 -0.16 5.38 13.11
N LEU A 176 -0.23 4.41 14.03
CA LEU A 176 0.89 3.51 14.30
C LEU A 176 1.19 2.61 13.09
N LEU A 177 0.13 2.11 12.43
CA LEU A 177 0.25 1.37 11.19
C LEU A 177 0.79 2.25 10.06
N ALA A 178 0.33 3.48 9.94
CA ALA A 178 0.82 4.44 8.95
C ALA A 178 2.33 4.72 9.13
N LYS A 179 2.78 4.95 10.38
CA LYS A 179 4.21 5.09 10.70
C LYS A 179 5.01 3.87 10.25
N ARG A 180 4.50 2.66 10.51
CA ARG A 180 5.15 1.44 10.07
C ARG A 180 5.27 1.36 8.55
N ILE A 181 4.21 1.68 7.83
CA ILE A 181 4.23 1.69 6.35
C ILE A 181 5.28 2.68 5.83
N ILE A 182 5.40 3.86 6.44
CA ILE A 182 6.38 4.87 6.06
C ILE A 182 7.81 4.34 6.27
N GLU A 183 8.11 3.69 7.40
CA GLU A 183 9.43 3.06 7.64
C GLU A 183 9.78 2.01 6.56
N GLU A 184 8.78 1.27 6.09
CA GLU A 184 8.95 0.29 5.00
C GLU A 184 9.15 0.96 3.64
N ILE A 185 8.41 2.03 3.33
CA ILE A 185 8.56 2.84 2.12
C ILE A 185 9.96 3.48 2.07
N MET A 186 10.45 3.98 3.22
CA MET A 186 11.79 4.57 3.35
C MET A 186 12.92 3.52 3.30
N GLY A 187 12.59 2.22 3.28
CA GLY A 187 13.59 1.15 3.30
C GLY A 187 14.35 1.04 4.64
N GLN A 188 13.87 1.67 5.70
CA GLN A 188 14.46 1.65 7.04
C GLN A 188 14.02 0.42 7.85
N ALA A 189 12.94 -0.23 7.43
CA ALA A 189 12.46 -1.45 8.06
C ALA A 189 13.36 -2.65 7.73
N ARG A 190 13.79 -3.38 8.76
CA ARG A 190 14.55 -4.64 8.60
C ARG A 190 13.75 -5.74 7.89
N MET A 191 12.43 -5.69 8.00
CA MET A 191 11.48 -6.64 7.43
C MET A 191 10.27 -5.88 6.96
N ASN A 192 9.69 -6.20 5.80
CA ASN A 192 8.47 -5.55 5.33
C ASN A 192 7.23 -6.38 5.69
N LEU A 193 6.16 -5.71 6.12
CA LEU A 193 4.88 -6.31 6.46
C LEU A 193 3.81 -5.94 5.43
N PHE A 194 3.84 -4.69 4.96
CA PHE A 194 2.79 -4.10 4.14
C PHE A 194 3.28 -3.79 2.73
N VAL A 195 4.50 -3.25 2.60
CA VAL A 195 5.06 -2.80 1.32
C VAL A 195 5.80 -3.96 0.65
N ARG A 196 5.35 -4.36 -0.53
CA ARG A 196 6.02 -5.39 -1.33
C ARG A 196 7.08 -4.74 -2.22
N LYS A 197 8.33 -5.20 -2.12
CA LYS A 197 9.39 -4.81 -3.06
C LYS A 197 9.15 -5.46 -4.42
#